data_AF-A0A843ECA0-F1
#
_entry.id   AF-A0A843ECA0-F1
#
_cell.length_a   1.000
_cell.length_b   1.000
_cell.length_c   1.000
_cell.angle_alpha   90.00
_cell.angle_beta   90.00
_cell.angle_gamma   90.00
#
_symmetry.space_group_name_H-M   'P 1'
#
loop_
_entity.id
_entity.type
_entity.pdbx_description
1 polymer ?
#
loop_
_entity_poly.entity_id
_entity_poly.type
_entity_poly.pdbx_seq_one_letter_code
_entity_poly.pdbx_strand_id
1 'polypeptide(L)' 'MADFEPRIVTFCCNWCSYAGADGAGVARLQMPTNFRIIRTMCSARVDPEFVLRAFSKGADGVMVLGCHPADCHYIGGN' A
#
# COMPACT_ATOMS: atom_id res chain seq x y z
N MET A 1 14.16 -4.25 -26.71
CA MET A 1 12.89 -3.90 -26.03
C MET A 1 13.27 -3.45 -24.63
N ALA A 2 12.78 -2.33 -24.13
CA ALA A 2 13.01 -1.99 -22.72
C ALA A 2 12.25 -3.02 -21.86
N ASP A 3 12.87 -3.51 -20.79
CA ASP A 3 12.21 -4.42 -19.86
C ASP A 3 11.00 -3.72 -19.21
N PHE A 4 9.91 -4.45 -19.04
CA PHE A 4 8.68 -3.92 -18.43
C PHE A 4 8.87 -3.73 -16.92
N GLU A 5 8.63 -2.51 -16.42
CA GLU A 5 8.63 -2.17 -15.00
C GLU A 5 7.20 -1.77 -14.55
N PRO A 6 6.51 -2.57 -13.73
CA PRO A 6 5.11 -2.33 -13.40
C PRO A 6 4.95 -1.14 -12.46
N ARG A 7 3.97 -0.27 -12.73
CA ARG A 7 3.60 0.88 -11.88
C ARG A 7 2.60 0.45 -10.82
N ILE A 8 3.03 0.43 -9.57
CA ILE A 8 2.20 -0.08 -8.46
C ILE A 8 1.74 1.06 -7.55
N VAL A 9 0.43 1.17 -7.33
CA VAL A 9 -0.15 2.06 -6.30
C VAL A 9 -0.38 1.26 -5.03
N THR A 10 0.13 1.74 -3.89
CA THR A 10 0.06 1.01 -2.61
C THR A 10 -0.67 1.84 -1.57
N PHE A 11 -1.81 1.36 -1.08
CA PHE A 11 -2.48 1.94 0.08
C PHE A 11 -1.96 1.27 1.34
N CYS A 12 -1.33 2.03 2.23
CA CYS A 12 -0.84 1.53 3.52
C CYS A 12 -1.65 2.14 4.66
N CYS A 13 -2.12 1.31 5.59
CA CYS A 13 -2.63 1.79 6.85
C CYS A 13 -1.51 2.45 7.67
N ASN A 14 -1.84 3.51 8.39
CA ASN A 14 -0.88 4.31 9.15
C ASN A 14 -0.18 3.50 10.24
N TRP A 15 -0.92 2.59 10.89
CA TRP A 15 -0.51 2.00 12.15
C TRP A 15 0.41 0.79 12.01
N CYS A 16 0.22 -0.02 10.98
CA CYS A 16 0.99 -1.25 10.79
C CYS A 16 1.82 -1.20 9.50
N SER A 17 1.17 -1.14 8.34
CA SER A 17 1.87 -1.28 7.06
C SER A 17 2.75 -0.08 6.71
N TYR A 18 2.30 1.14 7.01
CA TYR A 18 3.11 2.33 6.79
C TYR A 18 4.32 2.35 7.74
N ALA A 19 4.12 2.02 9.01
CA ALA A 19 5.20 1.84 9.97
C ALA A 19 6.18 0.72 9.56
N GLY A 20 5.68 -0.36 8.96
CA GLY A 20 6.51 -1.42 8.38
C GLY A 20 7.36 -0.93 7.19
N ALA A 21 6.80 -0.07 6.33
CA ALA A 21 7.55 0.57 5.25
C ALA A 21 8.64 1.52 5.79
N ASP A 22 8.31 2.32 6.81
CA ASP A 22 9.30 3.17 7.50
C ASP A 22 10.40 2.31 8.15
N GLY A 23 10.02 1.20 8.79
CA GLY A 23 10.95 0.23 9.38
C GLY A 23 11.90 -0.40 8.35
N ALA A 24 11.41 -0.73 7.15
CA ALA A 24 12.24 -1.21 6.05
C ALA A 24 13.26 -0.16 5.60
N GLY A 25 12.86 1.12 5.56
CA GLY A 25 13.75 2.25 5.29
C GLY A 25 14.83 2.43 6.36
N VAL A 26 14.46 2.37 7.64
CA VAL A 26 15.40 2.41 8.78
C VAL A 26 16.42 1.26 8.71
N ALA A 27 15.95 0.06 8.37
CA ALA A 27 16.78 -1.13 8.19
C ALA A 27 17.59 -1.14 6.89
N ARG A 28 17.43 -0.12 6.02
CA ARG A 28 18.11 0.02 4.72
C ARG A 28 17.85 -1.14 3.77
N LEU A 29 16.69 -1.78 3.88
CA LEU A 29 16.29 -2.85 2.97
C LEU A 29 16.12 -2.28 1.57
N GLN A 30 16.79 -2.90 0.61
CA GLN A 30 16.65 -2.53 -0.79
C GLN A 30 15.38 -3.16 -1.35
N MET A 31 14.59 -2.35 -2.05
CA MET A 31 13.30 -2.73 -2.60
C MET A 31 13.19 -2.15 -4.02
N PRO A 32 12.42 -2.78 -4.91
CA PRO A 32 12.08 -2.18 -6.21
C PRO A 32 11.47 -0.78 -6.04
N THR A 33 11.81 0.17 -6.90
CA THR A 33 11.38 1.58 -6.79
C THR A 33 10.07 1.87 -7.54
N ASN A 34 9.37 0.81 -7.97
CA ASN A 34 8.24 0.87 -8.88
C ASN A 34 6.87 0.97 -8.17
N PHE A 35 6.84 0.97 -6.84
CA PHE A 35 5.64 1.22 -6.04
C PHE A 35 5.62 2.62 -5.42
N ARG A 36 4.42 3.18 -5.26
CA ARG A 36 4.20 4.50 -4.62
C ARG A 36 3.13 4.37 -3.54
N ILE A 37 3.48 4.77 -2.32
CA ILE A 37 2.62 4.64 -1.15
C ILE A 37 1.67 5.85 -1.03
N ILE A 38 0.39 5.56 -0.81
CA ILE A 38 -0.63 6.49 -0.34
C ILE A 38 -0.99 6.09 1.08
N ARG A 39 -0.76 6.99 2.03
CA ARG A 39 -1.08 6.75 3.44
C ARG A 39 -2.58 6.89 3.68
N THR A 40 -3.15 5.94 4.39
CA THR A 40 -4.52 5.98 4.92
C THR A 40 -4.49 5.69 6.41
N MET A 41 -5.52 6.09 7.18
CA MET A 41 -5.54 5.77 8.60
C MET A 41 -5.79 4.28 8.86
N CYS A 42 -6.63 3.63 8.05
CA CYS A 42 -6.96 2.21 8.15
C CYS A 42 -7.11 1.63 6.73
N SER A 43 -6.88 0.32 6.55
CA SER A 43 -7.20 -0.36 5.28
C SER A 43 -8.68 -0.23 4.92
N ALA A 44 -9.57 -0.18 5.92
CA ALA A 44 -11.00 0.10 5.78
C ALA A 44 -11.33 1.37 4.97
N ARG A 45 -10.40 2.34 4.95
CA ARG A 45 -10.59 3.61 4.24
C ARG A 45 -10.48 3.45 2.72
N VAL A 46 -9.92 2.33 2.25
CA VAL A 46 -9.70 2.09 0.83
C VAL A 46 -11.00 1.61 0.20
N ASP A 47 -11.72 2.54 -0.41
CA ASP A 47 -12.91 2.24 -1.19
C ASP A 47 -12.54 1.52 -2.50
N PRO A 48 -13.33 0.53 -2.97
CA PRO A 48 -13.13 -0.10 -4.26
C PRO A 48 -12.98 0.89 -5.44
N GLU A 49 -13.64 2.04 -5.41
CA GLU A 49 -13.51 3.09 -6.43
C GLU A 49 -12.07 3.62 -6.53
N PHE A 50 -11.32 3.67 -5.43
CA PHE A 50 -9.92 4.10 -5.46
C PHE A 50 -9.04 3.09 -6.20
N VAL A 51 -9.32 1.80 -6.06
CA VAL A 51 -8.63 0.72 -6.77
C VAL A 51 -8.93 0.81 -8.27
N LEU A 52 -10.21 0.93 -8.63
CA LEU A 52 -10.63 1.07 -10.02
C LEU A 52 -10.05 2.33 -10.66
N ARG A 53 -10.01 3.45 -9.94
CA ARG A 53 -9.41 4.71 -10.39
C ARG A 53 -7.89 4.61 -10.56
N ALA A 54 -7.20 3.82 -9.75
CA ALA A 54 -5.77 3.59 -9.92
C ALA A 54 -5.52 2.84 -11.24
N PHE A 55 -6.29 1.77 -11.51
CA PHE A 55 -6.22 1.05 -12.79
C PHE A 55 -6.60 1.93 -13.98
N SER A 56 -7.66 2.73 -13.87
CA SER A 56 -8.08 3.64 -14.95
C SER A 56 -7.04 4.71 -15.27
N LYS A 57 -6.13 5.01 -14.33
CA LYS A 57 -5.00 5.93 -14.49
C LYS A 57 -3.71 5.25 -14.96
N GLY A 58 -3.76 3.97 -15.30
CA GLY A 58 -2.63 3.22 -15.84
C GLY A 58 -1.68 2.66 -14.77
N ALA A 59 -2.19 2.33 -13.58
CA ALA A 59 -1.47 1.44 -12.67
C ALA A 59 -1.50 0.01 -13.22
N ASP A 60 -0.38 -0.70 -13.14
CA ASP A 60 -0.26 -2.11 -13.52
C ASP A 60 -0.60 -3.04 -12.34
N GLY A 61 -0.58 -2.49 -11.11
CA GLY A 61 -0.96 -3.20 -9.90
C GLY A 61 -1.41 -2.25 -8.79
N VAL A 62 -2.26 -2.77 -7.90
CA VAL A 62 -2.72 -2.07 -6.69
C VAL A 62 -2.54 -2.97 -5.49
N MET A 63 -1.90 -2.45 -4.44
CA MET A 63 -1.75 -3.13 -3.15
C MET A 63 -2.56 -2.40 -2.09
N VAL A 64 -3.26 -3.15 -1.23
CA VAL A 64 -3.98 -2.64 -0.07
C VAL A 64 -3.45 -3.37 1.16
N LEU A 65 -2.76 -2.65 2.03
CA LEU A 65 -2.04 -3.23 3.17
C LEU A 65 -2.63 -2.68 4.48
N GLY A 66 -3.01 -3.62 5.35
CA GLY A 66 -3.59 -3.35 6.66
C GLY A 66 -2.79 -3.96 7.80
N CYS A 67 -3.33 -3.82 9.01
CA CYS A 67 -2.86 -4.58 10.17
C CYS A 67 -3.24 -6.06 10.04
N HIS A 68 -2.54 -6.92 10.78
CA HIS A 68 -2.91 -8.32 10.92
C HIS A 68 -4.35 -8.42 11.49
N PRO A 69 -5.14 -9.47 11.15
CA PRO A 69 -6.43 -9.71 11.77
C PRO A 69 -6.33 -9.66 13.30
N ALA A 70 -7.32 -9.01 13.94
CA ALA A 70 -7.39 -8.70 15.38
C ALA A 70 -6.45 -7.60 15.91
N ASP A 71 -5.48 -7.12 15.12
CA ASP A 71 -4.55 -6.05 15.53
C ASP A 71 -4.91 -4.68 14.93
N CYS A 72 -6.13 -4.53 14.42
CA CYS A 72 -6.56 -3.25 13.86
C CYS A 72 -6.57 -2.19 14.96
N HIS A 73 -5.90 -1.06 14.70
CA HIS A 73 -5.98 0.10 15.59
C HIS A 73 -7.44 0.58 15.81
N TYR A 74 -8.31 0.29 14.85
CA TYR A 74 -9.75 0.56 14.92
C TYR A 74 -10.59 -0.71 15.14
N ILE A 75 -10.02 -1.72 15.80
CA ILE A 75 -10.63 -2.98 16.27
C ILE A 75 -11.05 -3.94 15.16
N GLY A 76 -12.04 -3.57 14.35
CA GLY A 76 -12.64 -4.44 13.33
C GLY A 76 -12.80 -3.76 11.97
N GLY A 77 -12.01 -2.72 11.70
CA GLY A 77 -12.08 -2.01 10.43
C GLY A 77 -11.38 -2.72 9.28
N ASN A 78 -10.32 -3.50 9.56
CA ASN A 78 -9.42 -4.00 8.53
C ASN A 78 -9.97 -5.17 7.71
#